data_AF-A0A4R9AWS8-F1
#
_entry.id   AF-A0A4R9AWS8-F1
#
_cell.length_a   1.000
_cell.length_b   1.000
_cell.length_c   1.000
_cell.angle_alpha   90.00
_cell.angle_beta   90.00
_cell.angle_gamma   90.00
#
_symmetry.space_group_name_H-M   'P 1'
#
loop_
_entity.id
_entity.type
_entity.pdbx_description
1 polymer ?
#
loop_
_entity_poly.entity_id
_entity_poly.type
_entity_poly.pdbx_seq_one_letter_code
_entity_poly.pdbx_strand_id
1 'polypeptide(L)'
;MTGELWWVPSAIVLGVVCVVALLLVGLARRRARARDLALAEAAAERSRAAAIALVRADDLIEANADELAFAVAQFGEGATRDFATALAVSTRQLKEAFALQQKLDDGIPDSETARRRWTEQIVQLADEATVRLQAQTRDFSSRRGLERDAPLLLEKLQRRLDRVADRVAAGAASLARLSQTYSASALASIGDNAVRAQAALDEARAATDAAAAQLAADAA
;
A
#
# COMPACT_ATOMS: atom_id res chain seq x y z
N MET A 1 36.09 79.37 -32.73
CA MET A 1 35.06 79.06 -31.71
C MET A 1 34.60 77.62 -31.89
N THR A 2 35.38 76.62 -31.46
CA THR A 2 34.95 75.21 -31.42
C THR A 2 35.82 74.46 -30.44
N GLY A 3 35.46 74.51 -29.18
CA GLY A 3 35.92 73.60 -28.15
C GLY A 3 34.85 73.63 -27.07
N GLU A 4 34.51 72.48 -26.50
CA GLU A 4 33.78 72.28 -25.23
C GLU A 4 32.53 71.37 -25.25
N LEU A 5 32.45 70.34 -26.11
CA LEU A 5 31.47 69.24 -25.91
C LEU A 5 32.02 67.82 -26.14
N TRP A 6 33.34 67.62 -26.11
CA TRP A 6 33.95 66.29 -26.35
C TRP A 6 33.65 65.26 -25.25
N TRP A 7 33.22 65.71 -24.06
CA TRP A 7 32.87 64.87 -22.91
C TRP A 7 31.41 64.43 -22.87
N VAL A 8 30.53 65.08 -23.64
CA VAL A 8 29.08 64.76 -23.70
C VAL A 8 28.79 63.35 -24.21
N PRO A 9 29.44 62.86 -25.28
CA PRO A 9 29.26 61.48 -25.73
C PRO A 9 29.65 60.45 -24.65
N SER A 10 30.74 60.72 -23.92
CA SER A 10 31.21 59.85 -22.84
C SER A 10 30.25 59.82 -21.64
N ALA A 11 29.65 60.96 -21.28
CA ALA A 11 28.65 61.04 -20.21
C ALA A 11 27.36 60.27 -20.56
N ILE A 12 26.93 60.32 -21.83
CA ILE A 12 25.76 59.57 -22.31
C ILE A 12 26.03 58.06 -22.24
N VAL A 13 27.21 57.62 -22.71
CA VAL A 13 27.59 56.20 -22.64
C VAL A 13 27.64 55.72 -21.18
N LEU A 14 28.22 56.51 -20.28
CA LEU A 14 28.26 56.20 -18.85
C LEU A 14 26.84 56.07 -18.25
N GLY A 15 25.96 57.02 -18.57
CA GLY A 15 24.56 56.99 -18.13
C GLY A 15 23.80 55.76 -18.62
N VAL A 16 23.96 55.40 -19.90
CA VAL A 16 23.35 54.18 -20.47
C VAL A 16 23.89 52.93 -19.80
N VAL A 17 25.22 52.85 -19.58
CA VAL A 17 25.83 51.70 -18.89
C VAL A 17 25.32 51.60 -17.45
N CYS A 18 25.19 52.70 -16.71
CA CYS A 18 24.62 52.70 -15.37
C CYS A 18 23.15 52.24 -15.37
N VAL A 19 22.33 52.70 -16.32
CA VAL A 19 20.94 52.27 -16.44
C VAL A 19 20.83 50.79 -16.77
N VAL A 20 21.64 50.29 -17.71
CA VAL A 20 21.70 48.86 -18.06
C VAL A 20 22.16 48.04 -16.86
N ALA A 21 23.19 48.47 -16.13
CA ALA A 21 23.66 47.78 -14.92
C ALA A 21 22.57 47.74 -13.83
N LEU A 22 21.85 48.84 -13.60
CA LEU A 22 20.74 48.90 -12.64
C LEU A 22 19.56 48.00 -13.07
N LEU A 23 19.24 47.95 -14.36
CA LEU A 23 18.22 47.05 -14.91
C LEU A 23 18.62 45.58 -14.75
N LEU A 24 19.87 45.22 -15.05
CA LEU A 24 20.39 43.85 -14.89
C LEU A 24 20.37 43.42 -13.41
N VAL A 25 20.83 44.28 -12.48
CA VAL A 25 20.78 44.01 -11.04
C VAL A 25 19.33 43.92 -10.54
N GLY A 26 18.43 44.78 -11.03
CA GLY A 26 17.02 44.75 -10.70
C GLY A 26 16.33 43.44 -11.13
N LEU A 27 16.60 43.00 -12.36
CA LEU A 27 16.10 41.72 -12.89
C LEU A 27 16.71 40.51 -12.16
N ALA A 28 18.00 40.55 -11.83
CA ALA A 28 18.67 39.51 -11.05
C ALA A 28 18.09 39.40 -9.63
N ARG A 29 17.87 40.53 -8.94
CA ARG A 29 17.21 40.57 -7.61
C ARG A 29 15.77 40.09 -7.66
N ARG A 30 15.01 40.45 -8.71
CA ARG A 30 13.64 39.94 -8.92
C ARG A 30 13.63 38.42 -9.10
N ARG A 31 14.55 37.88 -9.91
CA ARG A 31 14.69 36.43 -10.11
C ARG A 31 15.15 35.70 -8.85
N ALA A 32 16.06 36.28 -8.07
CA ALA A 32 16.47 35.72 -6.78
C ALA A 32 15.30 35.64 -5.79
N ARG A 33 14.57 36.74 -5.59
CA ARG A 33 13.37 36.77 -4.74
C ARG A 33 12.30 35.76 -5.18
N ALA A 34 12.06 35.64 -6.48
CA ALA A 34 11.11 34.66 -7.00
C ALA A 34 11.53 33.21 -6.71
N ARG A 35 12.84 32.91 -6.75
CA ARG A 35 13.37 31.60 -6.35
C ARG A 35 13.22 31.36 -4.85
N ASP A 36 13.55 32.34 -4.02
CA ASP A 36 13.44 32.22 -2.56
C ASP A 36 11.98 31.98 -2.12
N LEU A 37 11.03 32.69 -2.74
CA LEU A 37 9.60 32.47 -2.51
C LEU A 37 9.15 31.06 -2.92
N ALA A 38 9.56 30.59 -4.10
CA ALA A 38 9.23 29.25 -4.56
C ALA A 38 9.83 28.15 -3.65
N LEU A 39 11.05 28.35 -3.14
CA LEU A 39 11.68 27.43 -2.18
C LEU A 39 10.94 27.43 -0.84
N ALA A 40 10.52 28.60 -0.35
CA ALA A 40 9.74 28.74 0.88
C ALA A 40 8.36 28.07 0.74
N GLU A 41 7.68 28.23 -0.39
CA GLU A 41 6.40 27.59 -0.68
C GLU A 41 6.54 26.06 -0.74
N ALA A 42 7.56 25.55 -1.43
CA ALA A 42 7.85 24.12 -1.46
C ALA A 42 8.21 23.54 -0.08
N ALA A 43 8.86 24.33 0.79
CA ALA A 43 9.14 23.94 2.17
C ALA A 43 7.87 23.93 3.05
N ALA A 44 6.98 24.91 2.86
CA ALA A 44 5.69 24.95 3.53
C ALA A 44 4.81 23.75 3.13
N GLU A 45 4.77 23.39 1.85
CA GLU A 45 4.00 22.24 1.36
C GLU A 45 4.54 20.93 1.95
N ARG A 46 5.87 20.74 2.01
CA ARG A 46 6.48 19.57 2.68
C ARG A 46 6.11 19.49 4.16
N SER A 47 6.13 20.63 4.86
CA SER A 47 5.77 20.69 6.28
C SER A 47 4.29 20.33 6.49
N ARG A 48 3.41 20.83 5.61
CA ARG A 48 1.99 20.49 5.62
C ARG A 48 1.75 19.00 5.37
N ALA A 49 2.44 18.42 4.39
CA ALA A 49 2.35 16.98 4.10
C ALA A 49 2.78 16.13 5.30
N ALA A 50 3.86 16.50 5.99
CA ALA A 50 4.32 15.84 7.20
C ALA A 50 3.29 15.91 8.34
N ALA A 51 2.68 17.09 8.57
CA ALA A 51 1.63 17.24 9.57
C ALA A 51 0.40 16.38 9.26
N ILE A 52 -0.02 16.30 7.99
CA ILE A 52 -1.12 15.43 7.56
C ILE A 52 -0.76 13.95 7.78
N ALA A 53 0.47 13.55 7.47
CA ALA A 53 0.94 12.17 7.67
C ALA A 53 0.91 11.79 9.15
N LEU A 54 1.33 12.69 10.05
CA LEU A 54 1.27 12.48 11.50
C LEU A 54 -0.15 12.22 11.99
N VAL A 55 -1.10 13.10 11.64
CA VAL A 55 -2.50 12.94 12.07
C VAL A 55 -3.07 11.63 11.55
N ARG A 56 -2.83 11.30 10.27
CA ARG A 56 -3.29 10.03 9.69
C ARG A 56 -2.70 8.81 10.39
N ALA A 57 -1.43 8.87 10.77
CA ALA A 57 -0.77 7.76 11.47
C ALA A 57 -1.32 7.62 12.91
N ASP A 58 -1.64 8.74 13.57
CA ASP A 58 -2.28 8.76 14.90
C ASP A 58 -3.68 8.14 14.86
N ASP A 59 -4.54 8.63 13.97
CA ASP A 59 -5.89 8.08 13.75
C ASP A 59 -5.85 6.58 13.45
N LEU A 60 -4.87 6.15 12.63
CA LEU A 60 -4.72 4.74 12.28
C LEU A 60 -4.24 3.90 13.47
N ILE A 61 -3.36 4.43 14.33
CA ILE A 61 -2.91 3.73 15.53
C ILE A 61 -4.07 3.56 16.51
N GLU A 62 -4.89 4.58 16.72
CA GLU A 62 -6.08 4.50 17.57
C GLU A 62 -7.06 3.45 17.05
N ALA A 63 -7.42 3.53 15.77
CA ALA A 63 -8.31 2.55 15.14
C ALA A 63 -7.77 1.11 15.21
N ASN A 64 -6.46 0.91 15.05
CA ASN A 64 -5.85 -0.42 15.13
C ASN A 64 -5.70 -0.92 16.58
N ALA A 65 -5.64 -0.03 17.57
CA ALA A 65 -5.66 -0.42 18.98
C ALA A 65 -7.01 -1.01 19.37
N ASP A 66 -8.10 -0.36 18.96
CA ASP A 66 -9.46 -0.87 19.16
C ASP A 66 -9.67 -2.21 18.44
N GLU A 67 -9.21 -2.30 17.20
CA GLU A 67 -9.28 -3.52 16.40
C GLU A 67 -8.49 -4.68 17.02
N LEU A 68 -7.32 -4.40 17.59
CA LEU A 68 -6.53 -5.40 18.30
C LEU A 68 -7.27 -5.92 19.54
N ALA A 69 -7.92 -5.04 20.30
CA ALA A 69 -8.70 -5.46 21.47
C ALA A 69 -9.84 -6.41 21.08
N PHE A 70 -10.53 -6.13 19.97
CA PHE A 70 -11.52 -7.03 19.41
C PHE A 70 -10.90 -8.37 18.95
N ALA A 71 -9.79 -8.32 18.21
CA ALA A 71 -9.12 -9.52 17.72
C ALA A 71 -8.62 -10.41 18.87
N VAL A 72 -8.14 -9.83 19.97
CA VAL A 72 -7.73 -10.58 21.17
C VAL A 72 -8.92 -11.29 21.80
N ALA A 73 -10.08 -10.64 21.86
CA ALA A 73 -11.30 -11.26 22.39
C ALA A 73 -11.78 -12.43 21.51
N GLN A 74 -11.63 -12.33 20.19
CA GLN A 74 -12.10 -13.36 19.25
C GLN A 74 -11.11 -14.52 19.08
N PHE A 75 -9.81 -14.25 19.00
CA PHE A 75 -8.79 -15.23 18.59
C PHE A 75 -7.76 -15.54 19.69
N GLY A 76 -7.78 -14.79 20.80
CA GLY A 76 -6.82 -14.92 21.90
C GLY A 76 -5.47 -14.23 21.64
N GLU A 77 -4.69 -14.08 22.72
CA GLU A 77 -3.41 -13.34 22.72
C GLU A 77 -2.33 -14.01 21.85
N GLY A 78 -2.35 -15.34 21.75
CA GLY A 78 -1.36 -16.08 20.97
C GLY A 78 -1.43 -15.79 19.48
N ALA A 79 -2.65 -15.76 18.93
CA ALA A 79 -2.93 -15.52 17.52
C ALA A 79 -2.76 -14.04 17.12
N THR A 80 -2.81 -13.12 18.08
CA THR A 80 -2.75 -11.67 17.87
C THR A 80 -1.40 -11.04 18.21
N ARG A 81 -0.41 -11.85 18.59
CA ARG A 81 0.92 -11.37 19.02
C ARG A 81 1.63 -10.50 17.98
N ASP A 82 1.57 -10.87 16.71
CA ASP A 82 2.24 -10.13 15.64
C ASP A 82 1.56 -8.76 15.41
N PHE A 83 0.24 -8.70 15.55
CA PHE A 83 -0.51 -7.45 15.49
C PHE A 83 -0.19 -6.56 16.69
N ALA A 84 -0.17 -7.11 17.91
CA ALA A 84 0.25 -6.37 19.10
C ALA A 84 1.68 -5.81 18.97
N THR A 85 2.60 -6.62 18.42
CA THR A 85 3.98 -6.20 18.16
C THR A 85 4.04 -5.08 17.12
N ALA A 86 3.28 -5.22 16.03
CA ALA A 86 3.21 -4.20 14.99
C ALA A 86 2.69 -2.87 15.53
N LEU A 87 1.62 -2.91 16.33
CA LEU A 87 1.06 -1.73 16.98
C LEU A 87 2.07 -1.05 17.90
N ALA A 88 2.73 -1.81 18.78
CA ALA A 88 3.74 -1.27 19.70
C ALA A 88 4.92 -0.60 18.96
N VAL A 89 5.37 -1.18 17.85
CA VAL A 89 6.43 -0.59 17.01
C VAL A 89 5.94 0.71 16.36
N SER A 90 4.75 0.70 15.74
CA SER A 90 4.17 1.90 15.10
C SER A 90 3.95 3.03 16.11
N THR A 91 3.44 2.74 17.31
CA THR A 91 3.28 3.74 18.38
C THR A 91 4.61 4.37 18.79
N ARG A 92 5.70 3.59 18.83
CA ARG A 92 7.04 4.14 19.10
C ARG A 92 7.52 5.05 17.98
N GLN A 93 7.34 4.66 16.71
CA GLN A 93 7.71 5.47 15.55
C GLN A 93 6.91 6.78 15.51
N LEU A 94 5.62 6.75 15.84
CA LEU A 94 4.78 7.94 15.93
C LEU A 94 5.28 8.90 17.02
N LYS A 95 5.66 8.38 18.20
CA LYS A 95 6.26 9.20 19.27
C LYS A 95 7.56 9.88 18.82
N GLU A 96 8.40 9.16 18.08
CA GLU A 96 9.62 9.73 17.51
C GLU A 96 9.32 10.83 16.49
N ALA A 97 8.33 10.61 15.62
CA ALA A 97 7.89 11.59 14.64
C ALA A 97 7.32 12.87 15.31
N PHE A 98 6.51 12.73 16.36
CA PHE A 98 6.05 13.88 17.15
C PHE A 98 7.20 14.62 17.85
N ALA A 99 8.22 13.92 18.34
CA ALA A 99 9.39 14.56 18.93
C ALA A 99 10.19 15.37 17.89
N LEU A 100 10.23 14.92 16.63
CA LEU A 100 10.81 15.70 15.53
C LEU A 100 9.94 16.90 15.17
N GLN A 101 8.62 16.74 15.14
CA GLN A 101 7.68 17.84 14.91
C GLN A 101 7.81 18.91 15.99
N GLN A 102 7.94 18.51 17.26
CA GLN A 102 8.15 19.43 18.36
C GLN A 102 9.43 20.27 18.21
N LYS A 103 10.51 19.70 17.67
CA LYS A 103 11.73 20.46 17.36
C LYS A 103 11.48 21.49 16.24
N LEU A 104 10.74 21.11 15.20
CA LEU A 104 10.41 22.02 14.10
C LEU A 104 9.54 23.21 14.53
N ASP A 105 8.70 22.98 15.55
CA ASP A 105 7.76 23.96 16.09
C ASP A 105 8.31 24.74 17.30
N ASP A 106 9.53 24.41 17.75
CA ASP A 106 10.15 25.14 18.84
C ASP A 106 10.64 26.54 18.41
N GLY A 107 11.00 27.37 19.40
CA GLY A 107 11.46 28.74 19.15
C GLY A 107 12.93 28.85 18.73
N ILE A 108 13.65 27.74 18.56
CA ILE A 108 15.08 27.70 18.29
C ILE A 108 15.29 27.74 16.77
N PRO A 109 16.06 28.72 16.24
CA PRO A 109 16.31 28.77 14.81
C PRO A 109 17.12 27.57 14.30
N ASP A 110 16.49 26.74 13.47
CA ASP A 110 17.14 25.63 12.78
C ASP A 110 17.69 25.99 11.41
N SER A 111 18.72 25.26 10.98
CA SER A 111 19.17 25.30 9.58
C SER A 111 18.12 24.71 8.63
N GLU A 112 18.03 25.24 7.41
CA GLU A 112 17.11 24.73 6.37
C GLU A 112 17.33 23.24 6.09
N THR A 113 18.59 22.78 6.12
CA THR A 113 18.95 21.37 5.95
C THR A 113 18.42 20.50 7.09
N ALA A 114 18.51 20.97 8.34
CA ALA A 114 17.97 20.24 9.50
C ALA A 114 16.45 20.16 9.43
N ARG A 115 15.77 21.29 9.13
CA ARG A 115 14.32 21.32 8.96
C ARG A 115 13.86 20.33 7.90
N ARG A 116 14.47 20.38 6.70
CA ARG A 116 14.14 19.45 5.62
C ARG A 116 14.31 17.99 6.04
N ARG A 117 15.44 17.67 6.66
CA ARG A 117 15.74 16.30 7.12
C ARG A 117 14.70 15.81 8.12
N TRP A 118 14.33 16.60 9.11
CA TRP A 118 13.33 16.18 10.11
C TRP A 118 11.95 16.04 9.50
N THR A 119 11.54 16.95 8.61
CA THR A 119 10.27 16.82 7.86
C THR A 119 10.23 15.52 7.05
N GLU A 120 11.31 15.18 6.35
CA GLU A 120 11.43 13.91 5.60
C GLU A 120 11.35 12.69 6.53
N GLN A 121 12.01 12.74 7.69
CA GLN A 121 11.96 11.67 8.69
C GLN A 121 10.57 11.48 9.29
N ILE A 122 9.83 12.57 9.54
CA ILE A 122 8.45 12.50 10.03
C ILE A 122 7.57 11.75 9.02
N VAL A 123 7.64 12.13 7.74
CA VAL A 123 6.89 11.45 6.68
C VAL A 123 7.26 9.97 6.62
N GLN A 124 8.56 9.66 6.63
CA GLN A 124 9.02 8.28 6.61
C GLN A 124 8.48 7.44 7.78
N LEU A 125 8.58 7.95 9.02
CA LEU A 125 8.11 7.24 10.21
C LEU A 125 6.59 7.03 10.18
N ALA A 126 5.83 8.04 9.75
CA ALA A 126 4.38 7.96 9.62
C ALA A 126 3.94 6.97 8.54
N ASP A 127 4.61 6.98 7.38
CA ASP A 127 4.33 6.06 6.27
C ASP A 127 4.70 4.61 6.64
N GLU A 128 5.84 4.39 7.29
CA GLU A 128 6.24 3.05 7.77
C GLU A 128 5.25 2.49 8.79
N ALA A 129 4.82 3.30 9.75
CA ALA A 129 3.78 2.92 10.71
C ALA A 129 2.46 2.58 9.99
N THR A 130 2.09 3.39 9.00
CA THR A 130 0.87 3.21 8.20
C THR A 130 0.89 1.90 7.43
N VAL A 131 1.97 1.65 6.67
CA VAL A 131 2.12 0.42 5.88
C VAL A 131 2.11 -0.82 6.78
N ARG A 132 2.80 -0.77 7.92
CA ARG A 132 2.87 -1.87 8.89
C ARG A 132 1.48 -2.24 9.41
N LEU A 133 0.70 -1.25 9.84
CA LEU A 133 -0.63 -1.48 10.41
C LEU A 133 -1.63 -1.97 9.35
N GLN A 134 -1.63 -1.36 8.16
CA GLN A 134 -2.50 -1.80 7.07
C GLN A 134 -2.24 -3.25 6.65
N ALA A 135 -0.99 -3.73 6.71
CA ALA A 135 -0.68 -5.12 6.43
C ALA A 135 -1.36 -6.08 7.42
N GLN A 136 -1.40 -5.72 8.71
CA GLN A 136 -2.06 -6.52 9.76
C GLN A 136 -3.58 -6.50 9.60
N THR A 137 -4.18 -5.32 9.37
CA THR A 137 -5.64 -5.21 9.17
C THR A 137 -6.11 -6.03 7.96
N ARG A 138 -5.31 -6.11 6.89
CA ARG A 138 -5.62 -6.93 5.69
C ARG A 138 -5.60 -8.42 5.99
N ASP A 139 -4.66 -8.92 6.80
CA ASP A 139 -4.61 -10.33 7.17
C ASP A 139 -5.88 -10.75 7.92
N PHE A 140 -6.29 -10.00 8.95
CA PHE A 140 -7.52 -10.29 9.70
C PHE A 140 -8.79 -10.09 8.88
N SER A 141 -8.86 -9.05 8.05
CA SER A 141 -10.01 -8.83 7.15
C SER A 141 -10.16 -9.95 6.14
N SER A 142 -9.05 -10.51 5.63
CA SER A 142 -9.09 -11.68 4.75
C SER A 142 -9.60 -12.93 5.48
N ARG A 143 -9.21 -13.13 6.75
CA ARG A 143 -9.69 -14.27 7.56
C ARG A 143 -11.20 -14.15 7.85
N ARG A 144 -11.66 -12.97 8.27
CA ARG A 144 -13.09 -12.69 8.49
C ARG A 144 -13.92 -12.81 7.21
N GLY A 145 -13.37 -12.38 6.08
CA GLY A 145 -14.01 -12.52 4.77
C GLY A 145 -14.24 -14.00 4.41
N LEU A 146 -13.25 -14.86 4.67
CA LEU A 146 -13.37 -16.30 4.43
C LEU A 146 -14.42 -16.96 5.33
N GLU A 147 -14.46 -16.63 6.62
CA GLU A 147 -15.48 -17.14 7.54
C GLU A 147 -16.89 -16.71 7.10
N ARG A 148 -17.08 -15.42 6.81
CA ARG A 148 -18.38 -14.89 6.36
C ARG A 148 -18.83 -15.51 5.04
N ASP A 149 -17.91 -15.66 4.09
CA ASP A 149 -18.22 -16.15 2.75
C ASP A 149 -18.23 -17.69 2.67
N ALA A 150 -17.86 -18.39 3.75
CA ALA A 150 -17.73 -19.85 3.77
C ALA A 150 -18.98 -20.60 3.28
N PRO A 151 -20.21 -20.27 3.70
CA PRO A 151 -21.42 -20.94 3.19
C PRO A 151 -21.61 -20.76 1.68
N LEU A 152 -21.34 -19.56 1.16
CA LEU A 152 -21.46 -19.26 -0.27
C LEU A 152 -20.36 -19.97 -1.08
N LEU A 153 -19.14 -20.03 -0.56
CA LEU A 153 -18.02 -20.73 -1.18
C LEU A 153 -18.26 -22.23 -1.22
N LEU A 154 -18.83 -22.82 -0.15
CA LEU A 154 -19.23 -24.21 -0.09
C LEU A 154 -20.26 -24.54 -1.17
N GLU A 155 -21.32 -23.73 -1.29
CA GLU A 155 -22.36 -23.92 -2.32
C GLU A 155 -21.79 -23.81 -3.75
N LYS A 156 -20.85 -22.88 -3.98
CA LYS A 156 -20.12 -22.77 -5.27
C LYS A 156 -19.25 -23.99 -5.55
N LEU A 157 -18.58 -24.53 -4.53
CA LEU A 157 -17.74 -25.72 -4.65
C LEU A 157 -18.59 -26.95 -4.99
N GLN A 158 -19.70 -27.17 -4.29
CA GLN A 158 -20.65 -28.26 -4.56
C GLN A 158 -21.12 -28.23 -6.03
N ARG A 159 -21.62 -27.08 -6.52
CA ARG A 159 -22.01 -26.92 -7.93
C ARG A 159 -20.87 -27.18 -8.91
N ARG A 160 -19.63 -26.88 -8.54
CA ARG A 160 -18.46 -27.14 -9.39
C ARG A 160 -18.13 -28.63 -9.41
N LEU A 161 -18.26 -29.33 -8.29
CA LEU A 161 -18.08 -30.79 -8.22
C LEU A 161 -19.13 -31.51 -9.04
N ASP A 162 -20.38 -31.05 -9.07
CA ASP A 162 -21.42 -31.62 -9.93
C ASP A 162 -21.05 -31.51 -11.41
N ARG A 163 -20.61 -30.31 -11.85
CA ARG A 163 -20.13 -30.13 -13.23
C ARG A 163 -18.91 -30.99 -13.56
N VAL A 164 -18.03 -31.24 -12.59
CA VAL A 164 -16.88 -32.14 -12.78
C VAL A 164 -17.36 -33.58 -12.87
N ALA A 165 -18.34 -34.00 -12.07
CA ALA A 165 -18.95 -35.32 -12.14
C ALA A 165 -19.50 -35.63 -13.52
N ASP A 166 -20.25 -34.69 -14.11
CA ASP A 166 -20.78 -34.84 -15.47
C ASP A 166 -19.65 -35.02 -16.50
N ARG A 167 -18.56 -34.26 -16.36
CA ARG A 167 -17.39 -34.36 -17.25
C ARG A 167 -16.64 -35.68 -17.08
N VAL A 168 -16.50 -36.19 -15.86
CA VAL A 168 -15.87 -37.48 -15.58
C VAL A 168 -16.70 -38.61 -16.20
N ALA A 169 -18.02 -38.59 -16.01
CA ALA A 169 -18.94 -39.55 -16.61
C ALA A 169 -18.88 -39.52 -18.15
N ALA A 170 -18.90 -38.34 -18.76
CA ALA A 170 -18.77 -38.17 -20.20
C ALA A 170 -17.41 -38.66 -20.74
N GLY A 171 -16.33 -38.42 -19.98
CA GLY A 171 -14.98 -38.92 -20.30
C GLY A 171 -14.90 -40.44 -20.26
N ALA A 172 -15.44 -41.05 -19.19
CA ALA A 172 -15.51 -42.51 -19.04
C ALA A 172 -16.31 -43.16 -20.18
N ALA A 173 -17.47 -42.60 -20.53
CA ALA A 173 -18.28 -43.10 -21.66
C ALA A 173 -17.54 -42.98 -23.00
N SER A 174 -16.74 -41.92 -23.18
CA SER A 174 -15.95 -41.73 -24.40
C SER A 174 -14.81 -42.75 -24.50
N LEU A 175 -14.13 -43.02 -23.39
CA LEU A 175 -13.08 -44.04 -23.32
C LEU A 175 -13.65 -45.45 -23.58
N ALA A 176 -14.83 -45.76 -23.03
CA ALA A 176 -15.53 -47.02 -23.26
C ALA A 176 -15.98 -47.23 -24.71
N ARG A 177 -16.29 -46.15 -25.44
CA ARG A 177 -16.54 -46.23 -26.89
C ARG A 177 -15.26 -46.49 -27.66
N LEU A 178 -14.18 -45.79 -27.34
CA LEU A 178 -12.88 -45.97 -28.01
C LEU A 178 -12.34 -47.39 -27.83
N SER A 179 -12.54 -48.02 -26.66
CA SER A 179 -12.10 -49.39 -26.40
C SER A 179 -12.82 -50.45 -27.26
N GLN A 180 -13.92 -50.10 -27.95
CA GLN A 180 -14.59 -51.01 -28.88
C GLN A 180 -13.91 -51.05 -30.25
N THR A 181 -13.11 -50.03 -30.59
CA THR A 181 -12.52 -49.88 -31.93
C THR A 181 -10.99 -49.92 -31.91
N TYR A 182 -10.36 -49.53 -30.79
CA TYR A 182 -8.91 -49.47 -30.64
C TYR A 182 -8.39 -50.57 -29.71
N SER A 183 -7.14 -51.01 -29.93
CA SER A 183 -6.47 -51.98 -29.06
C SER A 183 -6.16 -51.38 -27.69
N ALA A 184 -6.08 -52.23 -26.67
CA ALA A 184 -5.70 -51.81 -25.31
C ALA A 184 -4.35 -51.09 -25.27
N SER A 185 -3.37 -51.51 -26.09
CA SER A 185 -2.07 -50.86 -26.20
C SER A 185 -2.14 -49.42 -26.73
N ALA A 186 -3.08 -49.13 -27.65
CA ALA A 186 -3.26 -47.79 -28.20
C ALA A 186 -3.89 -46.82 -27.19
N LEU A 187 -4.64 -47.34 -26.20
CA LEU A 187 -5.31 -46.56 -25.16
C LEU A 187 -4.56 -46.56 -23.82
N ALA A 188 -3.44 -47.28 -23.71
CA ALA A 188 -2.75 -47.53 -22.44
C ALA A 188 -2.40 -46.24 -21.67
N SER A 189 -2.04 -45.15 -22.36
CA SER A 189 -1.68 -43.88 -21.72
C SER A 189 -2.86 -43.13 -21.09
N ILE A 190 -4.10 -43.48 -21.45
CA ILE A 190 -5.32 -42.81 -20.98
C ILE A 190 -6.33 -43.74 -20.32
N GLY A 191 -6.08 -45.06 -20.32
CA GLY A 191 -6.98 -46.10 -19.83
C GLY A 191 -7.47 -45.88 -18.40
N ASP A 192 -6.56 -45.44 -17.52
CA ASP A 192 -6.86 -45.29 -16.09
C ASP A 192 -7.34 -43.87 -15.71
N ASN A 193 -7.35 -42.93 -16.66
CA ASN A 193 -7.64 -41.53 -16.36
C ASN A 193 -9.05 -41.33 -15.81
N ALA A 194 -10.04 -42.08 -16.31
CA ALA A 194 -11.41 -42.01 -15.82
C ALA A 194 -11.52 -42.48 -14.36
N VAL A 195 -10.84 -43.58 -14.02
CA VAL A 195 -10.82 -44.13 -12.64
C VAL A 195 -10.13 -43.15 -11.69
N ARG A 196 -8.97 -42.61 -12.08
CA ARG A 196 -8.24 -41.62 -11.28
C ARG A 196 -9.04 -40.33 -11.07
N ALA A 197 -9.73 -39.87 -12.11
CA ALA A 197 -10.58 -38.68 -12.01
C ALA A 197 -11.80 -38.91 -11.10
N GLN A 198 -12.39 -40.11 -11.14
CA GLN A 198 -13.46 -40.48 -10.23
C GLN A 198 -12.98 -40.51 -8.77
N ALA A 199 -11.84 -41.15 -8.49
CA ALA A 199 -11.26 -41.18 -7.15
C ALA A 199 -10.99 -39.77 -6.59
N ALA A 200 -10.41 -38.88 -7.41
CA ALA A 200 -10.17 -37.49 -7.00
C ALA A 200 -11.48 -36.71 -6.76
N LEU A 201 -12.52 -36.99 -7.54
CA LEU A 201 -13.85 -36.40 -7.33
C LEU A 201 -14.49 -36.87 -6.02
N ASP A 202 -14.37 -38.16 -5.70
CA ASP A 202 -14.91 -38.75 -4.47
C ASP A 202 -14.20 -38.18 -3.24
N GLU A 203 -12.88 -38.05 -3.28
CA GLU A 203 -12.08 -37.38 -2.23
C GLU A 203 -12.51 -35.92 -2.04
N ALA A 204 -12.69 -35.18 -3.14
CA ALA A 204 -13.14 -33.79 -3.09
C ALA A 204 -14.54 -33.64 -2.51
N ARG A 205 -15.45 -34.59 -2.81
CA ARG A 205 -16.80 -34.63 -2.22
C ARG A 205 -16.75 -34.90 -0.72
N ALA A 206 -15.99 -35.91 -0.28
CA ALA A 206 -15.83 -36.21 1.14
C ALA A 206 -15.27 -35.02 1.94
N ALA A 207 -14.27 -34.31 1.38
CA ALA A 207 -13.73 -33.11 1.99
C ALA A 207 -14.76 -31.96 2.06
N THR A 208 -15.60 -31.83 1.03
CA THR A 208 -16.68 -30.82 0.97
C THR A 208 -17.78 -31.11 1.98
N ASP A 209 -18.16 -32.38 2.14
CA ASP A 209 -19.16 -32.81 3.12
C ASP A 209 -18.66 -32.62 4.56
N ALA A 210 -17.38 -32.91 4.82
CA ALA A 210 -16.76 -32.62 6.10
C ALA A 210 -16.77 -31.12 6.42
N ALA A 211 -16.43 -30.26 5.44
CA ALA A 211 -16.51 -28.81 5.61
C ALA A 211 -17.95 -28.33 5.86
N ALA A 212 -18.95 -28.91 5.19
CA ALA A 212 -20.36 -28.62 5.41
C ALA A 212 -20.82 -28.97 6.83
N ALA A 213 -20.39 -30.13 7.34
CA ALA A 213 -20.70 -30.55 8.70
C ALA A 213 -20.07 -29.63 9.74
N GLN A 214 -18.81 -29.22 9.53
CA GLN A 214 -18.12 -28.28 10.42
C GLN A 214 -18.83 -26.92 10.47
N LEU A 215 -19.17 -26.36 9.31
CA LEU A 215 -19.89 -25.07 9.23
C LEU A 215 -21.28 -25.14 9.86
N ALA A 216 -21.97 -26.28 9.77
CA ALA A 216 -23.25 -26.47 10.44
C ALA A 216 -23.10 -26.57 11.97
N ALA A 217 -22.00 -27.16 12.46
CA ALA A 217 -21.69 -27.21 13.88
C ALA A 217 -21.29 -25.84 14.45
N ASP A 218 -20.53 -25.05 13.69
CA ASP A 218 -20.09 -23.71 14.10
C ASP A 218 -21.25 -22.68 14.10
N ALA A 219 -22.35 -22.98 13.38
CA ALA A 219 -23.55 -22.15 13.33
C ALA A 219 -24.59 -22.48 14.42
N ALA A 220 -24.39 -23.55 15.20
CA ALA A 220 -25.30 -24.03 16.24
C ALA A 220 -24.89 -23.56 17.64
#